data_AF-I1C509-F1
#
_entry.id   AF-I1C509-F1
#
_cell.length_a   1.000
_cell.length_b   1.000
_cell.length_c   1.000
_cell.angle_alpha   90.00
_cell.angle_beta   90.00
_cell.angle_gamma   90.00
#
_symmetry.space_group_name_H-M   'P 1'
#
loop_
_entity.id
_entity.type
_entity.pdbx_description
1 polymer ?
#
loop_
_entity_poly.entity_id
_entity_poly.type
_entity_poly.pdbx_seq_one_letter_code
_entity_poly.pdbx_strand_id
1 'polypeptide(L)' 'MMETQDFPGLSSKSLQVKELLEKNPSIKKVAIEIFAVSIKVFIYDSETLLSDTKLLD' A
#
# COMPACT_ATOMS: atom_id res chain seq x y z
N MET A 1 -11.41 -6.75 12.63
CA MET A 1 -10.36 -7.72 12.30
C MET A 1 -9.46 -7.02 11.29
N MET A 2 -8.15 -6.92 11.55
CA MET A 2 -7.22 -6.25 10.64
C MET A 2 -6.57 -7.34 9.78
N GLU A 3 -6.81 -7.33 8.47
CA GLU A 3 -6.21 -8.28 7.55
C GLU A 3 -4.84 -7.77 7.11
N THR A 4 -3.82 -8.61 7.23
CA THR A 4 -2.45 -8.32 6.81
C THR A 4 -2.14 -9.14 5.57
N GLN A 5 -1.67 -8.48 4.50
CA GLN A 5 -1.35 -9.15 3.24
C GLN A 5 0.03 -8.71 2.72
N ASP A 6 0.92 -9.69 2.57
CA ASP A 6 2.30 -9.49 2.14
C ASP A 6 2.46 -9.67 0.63
N PHE A 7 3.22 -8.76 0.00
CA PHE A 7 3.56 -8.83 -1.42
C PHE A 7 5.09 -8.78 -1.60
N PRO A 8 5.71 -9.60 -2.46
CA PRO A 8 7.12 -9.44 -2.86
C PRO A 8 7.29 -8.62 -4.15
N GLY A 9 8.25 -7.67 -4.20
CA GLY A 9 8.66 -6.88 -5.42
C GLY A 9 7.90 -5.54 -5.70
N LEU A 10 8.61 -4.42 -5.94
CA LEU A 10 8.05 -3.04 -5.91
C LEU A 10 7.18 -2.61 -7.11
N SER A 11 7.54 -2.88 -8.37
CA SER A 11 6.81 -2.34 -9.53
C SER A 11 5.48 -3.03 -9.83
N SER A 12 5.32 -4.29 -9.40
CA SER A 12 4.04 -5.02 -9.46
C SER A 12 3.10 -4.69 -8.30
N LYS A 13 3.60 -4.02 -7.24
CA LYS A 13 2.83 -3.72 -6.02
C LYS A 13 1.92 -2.52 -6.15
N SER A 14 2.33 -1.48 -6.87
CA SER A 14 1.53 -0.26 -6.97
C SER A 14 0.16 -0.52 -7.61
N LEU A 15 0.13 -1.36 -8.66
CA LEU A 15 -1.12 -1.82 -9.28
C LEU A 15 -1.95 -2.75 -8.38
N GLN A 16 -1.32 -3.71 -7.69
CA GLN A 16 -2.01 -4.65 -6.80
C GLN A 16 -2.62 -3.96 -5.58
N VAL A 17 -1.90 -3.00 -4.99
CA VAL A 17 -2.41 -2.17 -3.88
C VAL A 17 -3.57 -1.32 -4.36
N LYS A 18 -3.49 -0.74 -5.57
CA LYS A 18 -4.60 0.01 -6.15
C LYS A 18 -5.86 -0.86 -6.30
N GLU A 19 -5.74 -2.03 -6.93
CA GLU A 19 -6.87 -2.95 -7.10
C GLU A 19 -7.47 -3.41 -5.75
N LEU A 20 -6.62 -3.64 -4.74
CA LEU A 20 -7.07 -4.01 -3.39
C LEU A 20 -7.91 -2.89 -2.76
N LEU A 21 -7.45 -1.64 -2.86
CA LEU A 21 -8.14 -0.48 -2.31
C LEU A 21 -9.44 -0.17 -3.06
N GLU A 22 -9.46 -0.33 -4.38
CA GLU A 22 -10.67 -0.18 -5.19
C GLU A 22 -11.73 -1.24 -4.83
N LYS A 23 -11.33 -2.49 -4.59
CA LYS A 23 -12.23 -3.58 -4.19
C LYS A 23 -12.71 -3.46 -2.75
N ASN A 24 -12.00 -2.71 -1.90
CA ASN A 24 -12.26 -2.61 -0.46
C ASN A 24 -12.32 -1.14 0.01
N PRO A 25 -13.38 -0.39 -0.33
CA PRO A 25 -13.53 1.04 0.00
C PRO A 25 -13.65 1.33 1.52
N SER A 26 -13.81 0.29 2.34
CA SER A 26 -13.77 0.36 3.80
C SER A 26 -12.35 0.57 4.34
N ILE A 27 -11.31 0.22 3.57
CA ILE A 27 -9.91 0.45 3.95
C ILE A 27 -9.65 1.95 3.83
N LYS A 28 -9.37 2.60 4.96
CA LYS A 28 -9.10 4.05 5.02
C LYS A 28 -7.61 4.39 5.08
N LYS A 29 -6.80 3.49 5.63
CA LYS A 29 -5.37 3.71 5.83
C LYS A 29 -4.58 2.45 5.48
N VAL A 30 -3.39 2.65 4.92
CA VAL A 30 -2.47 1.59 4.54
C VAL A 30 -1.12 1.87 5.18
N ALA A 31 -0.53 0.87 5.82
CA ALA A 31 0.83 0.91 6.31
C ALA A 31 1.74 0.16 5.33
N ILE A 32 2.86 0.77 4.94
CA ILE A 32 3.83 0.21 4.01
C ILE A 32 5.18 0.19 4.68
N GLU A 33 5.78 -0.99 4.75
CA GLU A 33 7.07 -1.21 5.38
C GLU A 33 8.13 -1.50 4.31
N ILE A 34 9.24 -0.75 4.37
CA ILE A 34 10.37 -0.89 3.45
C ILE A 34 11.55 -1.45 4.25
N PHE A 35 12.00 -2.66 3.93
CA PHE A 35 13.06 -3.38 4.65
C PHE A 35 14.47 -3.26 4.04
N ALA A 36 14.65 -2.47 2.98
CA ALA A 36 15.86 -2.53 2.15
C ALA A 36 17.17 -2.15 2.88
N VAL A 37 17.11 -1.25 3.87
CA VAL A 37 18.30 -0.78 4.62
C VAL A 37 17.98 -0.24 6.02
N SER A 38 16.73 0.10 6.30
CA SER A 38 16.24 0.56 7.60
C SER A 38 14.75 0.25 7.70
N ILE A 39 14.25 -0.20 8.85
CA ILE A 39 12.80 -0.35 9.06
C ILE A 39 12.17 1.04 9.04
N LYS A 40 11.51 1.38 7.94
CA LYS A 40 10.66 2.57 7.83
C LYS A 40 9.26 2.12 7.49
N VAL A 41 8.31 2.58 8.31
CA VAL A 41 6.89 2.39 8.13
C VAL A 41 6.28 3.72 7.69
N PHE A 42 5.61 3.71 6.54
CA PHE A 42 4.87 4.84 6.01
C PHE A 42 3.38 4.55 6.10
N ILE A 43 2.60 5.51 6.58
CA ILE A 43 1.15 5.39 6.67
C ILE A 43 0.53 6.36 5.68
N TYR A 44 -0.30 5.84 4.78
CA TYR A 44 -0.99 6.63 3.77
C TYR A 44 -2.51 6.49 3.91
N ASP A 45 -3.25 7.54 3.58
CA ASP A 45 -4.68 7.44 3.35
C ASP A 45 -4.94 6.74 2.01
N SER A 46 -5.96 5.86 1.97
CA SER A 46 -6.24 5.06 0.78
C SER A 46 -6.60 5.91 -0.44
N GLU A 47 -7.32 7.03 -0.24
CA GLU A 47 -7.65 7.97 -1.31
C GLU A 47 -6.41 8.63 -1.94
N THR A 48 -5.39 8.89 -1.13
CA THR A 48 -4.11 9.43 -1.60
C THR A 48 -3.36 8.40 -2.45
N LEU A 49 -3.34 7.12 -2.03
CA LEU A 49 -2.71 6.06 -2.82
C LEU A 49 -3.45 5.75 -4.12
N LEU A 50 -4.78 5.89 -4.13
CA LEU A 50 -5.59 5.71 -5.35
C LEU A 50 -5.37 6.82 -6.38
N SER A 51 -5.10 8.04 -5.92
CA SER A 51 -4.88 9.22 -6.78
C SER A 51 -3.42 9.43 -7.18
N ASP A 52 -2.46 8.96 -6.38
CA ASP A 52 -1.03 9.03 -6.67
C ASP A 52 -0.30 7.73 -6.31
N THR A 53 -0.28 6.79 -7.26
CA THR A 53 0.39 5.50 -7.09
C THR A 53 1.92 5.60 -7.11
N LYS A 54 2.50 6.75 -7.48
CA LYS A 54 3.97 6.94 -7.47
C LYS A 54 4.55 6.95 -6.06
N LEU A 55 3.71 7.12 -5.04
CA LEU A 55 4.08 6.98 -3.63
C LEU A 55 4.46 5.52 -3.26
N LEU A 56 4.18 4.56 -4.15
CA LEU A 56 4.42 3.14 -3.99
C LEU A 56 5.62 2.61 -4.80
N ASP A 57 6.21 3.45 -5.66
CA ASP A 57 7.35 3.12 -6.52
C ASP A 57 8.68 3.60 -5.91
#